data_AF-A0AAU4XUH7-F1
#
_entry.id   AF-A0AAU4XUH7-F1
#
_cell.length_a   1.000
_cell.length_b   1.000
_cell.length_c   1.000
_cell.angle_alpha   90.00
_cell.angle_beta   90.00
_cell.angle_gamma   90.00
#
_symmetry.space_group_name_H-M   'P 1'
#
loop_
_entity.id
_entity.type
_entity.pdbx_description
1 polymer ?
#
loop_
_entity_poly.entity_id
_entity_poly.type
_entity_poly.pdbx_seq_one_letter_code
_entity_poly.pdbx_strand_id
1 'polypeptide(L)'
;MATFHVTVDHPDPDTQDITTTYLGTVDQAHIDRVRAIAALPGSARHVKEHPRHEGAFMVLRDDGDLDVYEPTEPATGPLPKIRPTLIDAAHPTSGPAYIDGVTRFGDQRIGGPMDTPLEPPRAVWHTTESPAGGDYFTSIAAYLMRAGVEPQVIYCPVTDRLGQFGPLNLSARALKNDGTKRTNRIGKVCIQIEVLGRAQAPWTKGFDPKAKPNFQRLLTAIRAHGIPDVWPVGAPPATAALATERPRTTWENKGGHYGHSQIPGQDHWDPGAIDTGIVPGSPRSADGGASPDTGSGTYTVRAGDTLTSIAAAHRTTVAALLSLNGIKNADDITVGQRLRLPTTGPANPTAPLYEPFPGTAFFHPGRRSPLVTALGRRLVELGFGKHYTSGPGPAWTEADRLNTADFQRSRPGLAGDADGIPGPRTWAALKIPKL
;
A
#
# COMPACT_ATOMS: atom_id res chain seq x y z
N MET A 1 -11.93 42.20 0.81
CA MET A 1 -10.55 42.18 0.28
C MET A 1 -10.53 41.20 -0.86
N ALA A 2 -9.85 41.51 -1.97
CA ALA A 2 -9.75 40.58 -3.09
C ALA A 2 -9.07 39.28 -2.64
N THR A 3 -9.64 38.16 -3.07
CA THR A 3 -9.10 36.81 -2.83
C THR A 3 -8.74 36.17 -4.16
N PHE A 4 -7.79 35.24 -4.11
CA PHE A 4 -7.26 34.56 -5.30
C PHE A 4 -7.28 33.05 -5.09
N HIS A 5 -7.71 32.31 -6.11
CA HIS A 5 -7.42 30.89 -6.23
C HIS A 5 -5.94 30.71 -6.59
N VAL A 6 -5.28 29.75 -5.95
CA VAL A 6 -3.90 29.38 -6.26
C VAL A 6 -3.88 27.95 -6.72
N THR A 7 -3.29 27.72 -7.89
CA THR A 7 -2.99 26.39 -8.42
C THR A 7 -1.51 26.25 -8.74
N VAL A 8 -1.03 25.03 -8.89
CA VAL A 8 0.29 24.72 -9.47
C VAL A 8 0.06 23.89 -10.71
N ASP A 9 0.56 24.38 -11.82
CA ASP A 9 0.69 23.62 -13.04
C ASP A 9 2.03 22.91 -13.04
N HIS A 10 1.97 21.58 -13.15
CA HIS A 10 3.13 20.70 -13.28
C HIS A 10 3.24 20.26 -14.74
N PRO A 11 4.03 20.96 -15.57
CA PRO A 11 4.29 20.56 -16.93
C PRO A 11 5.23 19.34 -16.94
N ASP A 12 4.78 18.25 -17.54
CA ASP A 12 5.65 17.12 -17.85
C ASP A 12 6.69 17.58 -18.89
N PRO A 13 8.00 17.51 -18.59
CA PRO A 13 9.04 18.05 -19.46
C PRO A 13 9.19 17.27 -20.78
N ASP A 14 8.70 16.03 -20.82
CA ASP A 14 8.82 15.14 -21.97
C ASP A 14 7.53 15.12 -22.82
N THR A 15 6.36 15.19 -22.18
CA THR A 15 5.07 15.12 -22.89
C THR A 15 4.41 16.48 -23.11
N GLN A 16 4.86 17.52 -22.40
CA GLN A 16 4.20 18.84 -22.31
C GLN A 16 2.77 18.80 -21.74
N ASP A 17 2.33 17.65 -21.23
CA ASP A 17 1.05 17.55 -20.53
C ASP A 17 1.13 18.31 -19.21
N ILE A 18 0.11 19.11 -18.93
CA ILE A 18 0.06 19.91 -17.71
C ILE A 18 -0.93 19.26 -16.75
N THR A 19 -0.46 18.96 -15.54
CA THR A 19 -1.34 18.56 -14.43
C THR A 19 -1.48 19.72 -13.45
N THR A 20 -2.72 20.11 -13.13
CA THR A 20 -3.01 21.27 -12.29
C THR A 20 -3.44 20.84 -10.89
N THR A 21 -2.74 21.31 -9.87
CA THR A 21 -3.05 21.07 -8.45
C THR A 21 -3.62 22.33 -7.81
N TYR A 22 -4.83 22.26 -7.27
CA TYR A 22 -5.40 23.39 -6.50
C TYR A 22 -4.82 23.45 -5.09
N LEU A 23 -4.25 24.61 -4.72
CA LEU A 23 -3.60 24.85 -3.43
C LEU A 23 -4.48 25.60 -2.43
N GLY A 24 -5.57 26.20 -2.87
CA GLY A 24 -6.52 26.92 -2.01
C GLY A 24 -6.72 28.38 -2.40
N THR A 25 -7.31 29.13 -1.48
CA THR A 25 -7.58 30.57 -1.66
C THR A 25 -6.63 31.39 -0.78
N VAL A 26 -6.05 32.45 -1.33
CA VAL A 26 -5.19 33.39 -0.60
C VAL A 26 -5.74 34.81 -0.68
N ASP A 27 -5.32 35.66 0.26
CA ASP A 27 -5.73 37.06 0.32
C ASP A 27 -4.78 37.98 -0.49
N GLN A 28 -5.22 39.22 -0.69
CA GLN A 28 -4.41 40.25 -1.36
C GLN A 28 -3.04 40.46 -0.68
N ALA A 29 -2.96 40.34 0.65
CA ALA A 29 -1.69 40.52 1.37
C ALA A 29 -0.67 39.43 1.01
N HIS A 30 -1.11 38.21 0.73
CA HIS A 30 -0.25 37.15 0.19
C HIS A 30 0.25 37.50 -1.22
N ILE A 31 -0.63 37.97 -2.10
CA ILE A 31 -0.28 38.35 -3.47
C ILE A 31 0.79 39.45 -3.47
N ASP A 32 0.62 40.46 -2.64
CA ASP A 32 1.55 41.58 -2.55
C ASP A 32 2.94 41.10 -2.10
N ARG A 33 3.00 40.14 -1.16
CA ARG A 33 4.26 39.51 -0.74
C ARG A 33 4.93 38.72 -1.87
N VAL A 34 4.17 37.96 -2.65
CA VAL A 34 4.70 37.18 -3.79
C VAL A 34 5.31 38.11 -4.84
N ARG A 35 4.59 39.18 -5.21
CA ARG A 35 5.08 40.17 -6.18
C ARG A 35 6.31 40.92 -5.65
N ALA A 36 6.35 41.26 -4.36
CA ALA A 36 7.51 41.91 -3.75
C ALA A 36 8.78 41.04 -3.79
N ILE A 37 8.66 39.72 -3.56
CA ILE A 37 9.78 38.78 -3.62
C ILE A 37 10.32 38.63 -5.05
N ALA A 38 9.44 38.58 -6.05
CA ALA A 38 9.85 38.50 -7.45
C ALA A 38 10.53 39.79 -7.96
N ALA A 39 10.24 40.94 -7.34
CA ALA A 39 10.86 42.22 -7.67
C ALA A 39 12.26 42.41 -7.07
N LEU A 40 12.75 41.48 -6.23
CA LEU A 40 14.09 41.57 -5.64
C LEU A 40 15.19 41.33 -6.68
N PRO A 41 16.29 42.11 -6.68
CA PRO A 41 17.42 41.88 -7.56
C PRO A 41 18.02 40.47 -7.36
N GLY A 42 18.10 39.68 -8.43
CA GLY A 42 18.62 38.31 -8.39
C GLY A 42 17.61 37.25 -7.95
N SER A 43 16.33 37.58 -7.83
CA SER A 43 15.27 36.59 -7.59
C SER A 43 15.14 35.63 -8.77
N ALA A 44 15.14 34.32 -8.50
CA ALA A 44 14.90 33.30 -9.52
C ALA A 44 13.40 33.17 -9.89
N ARG A 45 12.51 33.78 -9.10
CA ARG A 45 11.07 33.79 -9.34
C ARG A 45 10.67 34.87 -10.34
N HIS A 46 10.11 34.43 -11.46
CA HIS A 46 9.63 35.32 -12.51
C HIS A 46 8.10 35.42 -12.46
N VAL A 47 7.57 36.61 -12.15
CA VAL A 47 6.13 36.89 -12.19
C VAL A 47 5.75 37.40 -13.58
N LYS A 48 4.71 36.82 -14.18
CA LYS A 48 4.14 37.27 -15.45
C LYS A 48 2.63 37.28 -15.38
N GLU A 49 1.99 38.31 -15.94
CA GLU A 49 0.52 38.33 -16.06
C GLU A 49 0.04 37.15 -16.92
N HIS A 50 -1.09 36.56 -16.53
CA HIS A 50 -1.66 35.41 -17.23
C HIS A 50 -2.19 35.87 -18.60
N PRO A 51 -1.81 35.20 -19.70
CA PRO A 51 -2.09 35.71 -21.05
C PRO A 51 -3.58 35.66 -21.45
N ARG A 52 -4.43 34.97 -20.67
CA ARG A 52 -5.84 34.71 -21.01
C ARG A 52 -6.85 35.01 -19.90
N HIS A 53 -6.38 35.31 -18.68
CA HIS A 53 -7.25 35.52 -17.52
C HIS A 53 -6.92 36.88 -16.92
N GLU A 54 -7.85 37.82 -17.05
CA GLU A 54 -7.68 39.19 -16.61
C GLU A 54 -7.49 39.24 -15.08
N GLY A 55 -6.44 39.92 -14.63
CA GLY A 55 -6.08 40.01 -13.21
C GLY A 55 -5.41 38.77 -12.63
N ALA A 56 -5.26 37.69 -13.40
CA ALA A 56 -4.50 36.51 -12.99
C ALA A 56 -3.02 36.64 -13.36
N PHE A 57 -2.14 35.98 -12.62
CA PHE A 57 -0.70 35.98 -12.90
C PHE A 57 -0.06 34.64 -12.55
N MET A 58 1.12 34.40 -13.12
CA MET A 58 1.87 33.15 -13.02
C MET A 58 3.25 33.40 -12.42
N VAL A 59 3.77 32.44 -11.64
CA VAL A 59 5.11 32.47 -11.05
C VAL A 59 5.83 31.18 -11.37
N LEU A 60 6.89 31.27 -12.19
CA LEU A 60 7.73 30.11 -12.51
C LEU A 60 8.65 29.82 -11.32
N ARG A 61 8.67 28.55 -10.91
CA ARG A 61 9.54 28.03 -9.85
C ARG A 61 10.84 27.47 -10.43
N ASP A 62 11.82 27.33 -9.54
CA ASP A 62 13.14 26.79 -9.88
C ASP A 62 13.10 25.30 -10.25
N ASP A 63 12.03 24.59 -9.87
CA ASP A 63 11.77 23.19 -10.20
C ASP A 63 11.03 23.00 -11.54
N GLY A 64 10.70 24.09 -12.24
CA GLY A 64 10.01 24.07 -13.53
C GLY A 64 8.48 24.13 -13.44
N ASP A 65 7.92 24.08 -12.23
CA ASP A 65 6.48 24.20 -12.01
C ASP A 65 6.01 25.67 -12.03
N LEU A 66 4.71 25.88 -12.26
CA LEU A 66 4.13 27.20 -12.44
C LEU A 66 2.99 27.43 -11.44
N ASP A 67 3.20 28.32 -10.46
CA ASP A 67 2.11 28.77 -9.60
C ASP A 67 1.20 29.71 -10.42
N VAL A 68 -0.11 29.48 -10.43
CA VAL A 68 -1.09 30.35 -11.09
C VAL A 68 -2.05 30.93 -10.05
N TYR A 69 -2.20 32.24 -10.07
CA TYR A 69 -3.02 33.01 -9.14
C TYR A 69 -4.17 33.67 -9.89
N GLU A 70 -5.42 33.29 -9.61
CA GLU A 70 -6.61 33.78 -10.30
C GLU A 70 -7.56 34.54 -9.35
N PRO A 71 -8.03 35.76 -9.66
CA PRO A 71 -9.00 36.49 -8.84
C PRO A 71 -10.33 35.73 -8.71
N THR A 72 -10.97 35.80 -7.54
CA THR A 72 -12.18 35.01 -7.23
C THR A 72 -13.54 35.70 -7.54
N GLU A 73 -13.64 36.73 -8.37
CA GLU A 73 -14.91 37.47 -8.63
C GLU A 73 -15.82 36.77 -9.68
N PRO A 74 -17.16 36.98 -9.68
CA PRO A 74 -18.14 35.91 -9.82
C PRO A 74 -18.25 35.36 -11.25
N ALA A 75 -18.25 34.03 -11.35
CA ALA A 75 -18.41 33.30 -12.61
C ALA A 75 -19.74 33.64 -13.30
N THR A 76 -19.72 34.49 -14.33
CA THR A 76 -20.81 34.62 -15.29
C THR A 76 -20.57 33.69 -16.47
N GLY A 77 -20.79 32.40 -16.23
CA GLY A 77 -20.80 31.37 -17.28
C GLY A 77 -20.84 29.98 -16.66
N PRO A 78 -21.53 29.00 -17.28
CA PRO A 78 -21.50 27.64 -16.77
C PRO A 78 -20.06 27.13 -16.84
N LEU A 79 -19.51 26.80 -15.67
CA LEU A 79 -18.23 26.10 -15.55
C LEU A 79 -18.25 24.87 -16.48
N PRO A 80 -17.16 24.59 -17.22
CA PRO A 80 -17.05 23.34 -17.94
C PRO A 80 -17.30 22.20 -16.95
N LYS A 81 -18.18 21.26 -17.32
CA LYS A 81 -18.51 20.11 -16.49
C LYS A 81 -17.27 19.25 -16.29
N ILE A 82 -16.52 19.55 -15.23
CA ILE A 82 -15.51 18.66 -14.69
C ILE A 82 -16.25 17.40 -14.24
N ARG A 83 -15.96 16.25 -14.87
CA ARG A 83 -16.45 14.96 -14.39
C ARG A 83 -15.73 14.68 -13.07
N PRO A 84 -16.46 14.58 -11.94
CA PRO A 84 -15.82 14.25 -10.68
C PRO A 84 -15.39 12.79 -10.76
N THR A 85 -14.09 12.53 -10.87
CA THR A 85 -13.53 11.22 -10.59
C THR A 85 -13.13 11.17 -9.12
N LEU A 86 -14.07 10.67 -8.31
CA LEU A 86 -13.83 9.85 -7.11
C LEU A 86 -12.67 10.28 -6.18
N ILE A 87 -12.75 11.45 -5.54
CA ILE A 87 -11.89 11.80 -4.39
C ILE A 87 -12.64 11.72 -3.04
N ASP A 88 -13.95 11.44 -3.03
CA ASP A 88 -14.75 11.40 -1.78
C ASP A 88 -15.22 10.01 -1.32
N ALA A 89 -14.62 8.92 -1.84
CA ALA A 89 -14.73 7.65 -1.14
C ALA A 89 -13.72 7.64 0.01
N ALA A 90 -14.18 7.84 1.24
CA ALA A 90 -13.40 7.59 2.44
C ALA A 90 -12.73 6.21 2.35
N HIS A 91 -11.46 6.17 1.95
CA HIS A 91 -10.65 4.97 2.10
C HIS A 91 -10.54 4.72 3.60
N PRO A 92 -10.90 3.53 4.11
CA PRO A 92 -10.65 3.22 5.51
C PRO A 92 -9.16 3.38 5.76
N THR A 93 -8.82 4.39 6.57
CA THR A 93 -7.44 4.71 6.93
C THR A 93 -6.80 3.43 7.43
N SER A 94 -5.73 3.00 6.76
CA SER A 94 -5.08 1.74 7.15
C SER A 94 -4.47 1.86 8.54
N GLY A 95 -4.04 3.05 8.95
CA GLY A 95 -3.42 3.35 10.23
C GLY A 95 -3.27 4.86 10.40
N PRO A 96 -2.59 5.34 11.47
CA PRO A 96 -2.47 6.76 11.75
C PRO A 96 -1.54 7.45 10.76
N ALA A 97 -1.95 8.61 10.24
CA ALA A 97 -1.06 9.44 9.41
C ALA A 97 0.16 9.94 10.22
N TYR A 98 0.01 10.08 11.53
CA TYR A 98 1.00 10.69 12.41
C TYR A 98 1.21 9.85 13.68
N ILE A 99 2.46 9.62 14.06
CA ILE A 99 2.80 8.97 15.33
C ILE A 99 2.74 10.01 16.45
N ASP A 100 2.04 9.73 17.54
CA ASP A 100 1.88 10.69 18.65
C ASP A 100 3.16 10.86 19.48
N GLY A 101 3.43 12.12 19.88
CA GLY A 101 4.52 12.47 20.78
C GLY A 101 5.93 12.46 20.17
N VAL A 102 6.04 12.53 18.85
CA VAL A 102 7.33 12.54 18.12
C VAL A 102 7.69 13.93 17.60
N THR A 103 8.98 14.18 17.34
CA THR A 103 9.43 15.45 16.74
C THR A 103 8.89 15.62 15.32
N ARG A 104 8.38 16.80 14.97
CA ARG A 104 7.96 17.15 13.60
C ARG A 104 9.06 17.95 12.90
N PHE A 105 9.34 17.63 11.65
CA PHE A 105 10.36 18.28 10.83
C PHE A 105 9.76 18.87 9.54
N GLY A 106 10.22 20.03 9.12
CA GLY A 106 9.74 20.68 7.90
C GLY A 106 8.27 21.10 8.00
N ASP A 107 7.65 21.32 6.85
CA ASP A 107 6.24 21.73 6.71
C ASP A 107 5.25 20.55 6.67
N GLN A 108 5.76 19.33 6.87
CA GLN A 108 5.02 18.07 6.80
C GLN A 108 4.48 17.72 5.39
N ARG A 109 4.96 18.37 4.33
CA ARG A 109 4.57 18.14 2.93
C ARG A 109 5.67 17.42 2.15
N ILE A 110 5.76 16.12 2.39
CA ILE A 110 6.67 15.22 1.67
C ILE A 110 5.87 14.27 0.77
N GLY A 111 6.42 13.98 -0.41
CA GLY A 111 5.82 13.06 -1.38
C GLY A 111 4.39 13.40 -1.79
N GLY A 112 3.54 12.38 -1.94
CA GLY A 112 2.15 12.55 -2.39
C GLY A 112 1.37 11.22 -2.39
N PRO A 113 0.23 11.15 -3.10
CA PRO A 113 -0.61 9.95 -3.14
C PRO A 113 0.15 8.70 -3.62
N MET A 114 -0.24 7.55 -3.07
CA MET A 114 0.24 6.24 -3.51
C MET A 114 -0.36 5.89 -4.88
N ASP A 115 0.44 5.24 -5.74
CA ASP A 115 0.05 4.86 -7.11
C ASP A 115 -0.82 3.60 -7.09
N THR A 116 -0.59 2.73 -6.10
CA THR A 116 -1.28 1.44 -6.00
C THR A 116 -1.87 1.22 -4.60
N PRO A 117 -2.85 2.04 -4.18
CA PRO A 117 -3.37 2.04 -2.81
C PRO A 117 -4.11 0.75 -2.39
N LEU A 118 -4.39 -0.14 -3.35
CA LEU A 118 -5.01 -1.46 -3.11
C LEU A 118 -3.98 -2.60 -3.00
N GLU A 119 -2.71 -2.34 -3.32
CA GLU A 119 -1.63 -3.33 -3.24
C GLU A 119 -1.12 -3.50 -1.80
N PRO A 120 -0.39 -4.58 -1.49
CA PRO A 120 0.06 -4.85 -0.13
C PRO A 120 0.87 -3.70 0.51
N PRO A 121 0.67 -3.38 1.79
CA PRO A 121 1.39 -2.32 2.49
C PRO A 121 2.82 -2.74 2.84
N ARG A 122 3.75 -1.79 2.93
CA ARG A 122 5.17 -2.09 3.20
C ARG A 122 5.89 -1.01 4.01
N ALA A 123 6.94 -1.44 4.69
CA ALA A 123 7.92 -0.58 5.36
C ALA A 123 9.31 -0.81 4.78
N VAL A 124 10.06 0.27 4.57
CA VAL A 124 11.40 0.27 4.00
C VAL A 124 12.37 0.88 4.98
N TRP A 125 13.41 0.12 5.31
CA TRP A 125 14.41 0.46 6.30
C TRP A 125 15.69 0.93 5.63
N HIS A 126 16.13 2.10 6.03
CA HIS A 126 17.35 2.75 5.59
C HIS A 126 18.29 2.97 6.78
N THR A 127 19.57 3.14 6.49
CA THR A 127 20.50 3.76 7.44
C THR A 127 21.06 5.04 6.86
N THR A 128 21.20 6.06 7.72
CA THR A 128 21.65 7.41 7.31
C THR A 128 23.13 7.48 6.96
N GLU A 129 23.86 6.37 7.06
CA GLU A 129 25.32 6.27 6.95
C GLU A 129 26.06 7.32 7.81
N SER A 130 25.58 7.49 9.05
CA SER A 130 26.12 8.43 10.02
C SER A 130 26.25 7.79 11.42
N PRO A 131 26.97 8.41 12.37
CA PRO A 131 27.04 7.91 13.74
C PRO A 131 25.65 7.81 14.39
N ALA A 132 25.44 6.76 15.18
CA ALA A 132 24.26 6.63 16.01
C ALA A 132 24.47 7.34 17.36
N GLY A 133 23.69 8.38 17.67
CA GLY A 133 23.72 9.10 18.96
C GLY A 133 24.05 10.60 18.87
N GLY A 134 24.12 11.30 20.00
CA GLY A 134 24.52 12.72 20.08
C GLY A 134 23.57 13.72 19.39
N ASP A 135 24.13 14.86 18.96
CA ASP A 135 23.41 15.95 18.27
C ASP A 135 23.16 15.65 16.77
N TYR A 136 23.47 14.44 16.31
CA TYR A 136 23.32 14.04 14.91
C TYR A 136 21.85 13.93 14.48
N PHE A 137 20.92 13.65 15.39
CA PHE A 137 19.50 13.46 15.02
C PHE A 137 18.90 14.69 14.32
N THR A 138 19.06 15.87 14.90
CA THR A 138 18.52 17.12 14.33
C THR A 138 19.30 17.55 13.08
N SER A 139 20.63 17.39 13.07
CA SER A 139 21.47 17.81 11.94
C SER A 139 21.29 16.91 10.71
N ILE A 140 21.13 15.60 10.90
CA ILE A 140 20.77 14.67 9.83
C ILE A 140 19.36 14.95 9.33
N ALA A 141 18.39 15.20 10.21
CA ALA A 141 17.05 15.61 9.77
C ALA A 141 17.08 16.88 8.92
N ALA A 142 17.88 17.88 9.33
CA ALA A 142 18.08 19.09 8.54
C ALA A 142 18.75 18.81 7.18
N TYR A 143 19.69 17.86 7.12
CA TYR A 143 20.31 17.45 5.86
C TYR A 143 19.31 16.81 4.90
N LEU A 144 18.50 15.87 5.38
CA LEU A 144 17.50 15.18 4.57
C LEU A 144 16.51 16.16 3.93
N MET A 145 16.07 17.19 4.67
CA MET A 145 15.23 18.26 4.14
C MET A 145 15.93 19.11 3.09
N ARG A 146 17.16 19.56 3.36
CA ARG A 146 17.91 20.38 2.38
C ARG A 146 18.22 19.62 1.10
N ALA A 147 18.44 18.31 1.20
CA ALA A 147 18.71 17.44 0.05
C ALA A 147 17.43 16.98 -0.67
N GLY A 148 16.24 17.23 -0.12
CA GLY A 148 14.97 16.82 -0.73
C GLY A 148 14.76 15.30 -0.79
N VAL A 149 15.34 14.56 0.15
CA VAL A 149 15.32 13.08 0.21
C VAL A 149 14.65 12.58 1.49
N GLU A 150 13.68 13.34 2.02
CA GLU A 150 13.08 13.03 3.30
C GLU A 150 12.34 11.68 3.28
N PRO A 151 12.58 10.80 4.28
CA PRO A 151 11.71 9.68 4.58
C PRO A 151 10.44 10.17 5.28
N GLN A 152 9.46 9.31 5.56
CA GLN A 152 8.41 9.68 6.51
C GLN A 152 8.95 9.75 7.93
N VAL A 153 9.86 8.85 8.31
CA VAL A 153 10.33 8.68 9.69
C VAL A 153 11.86 8.73 9.79
N ILE A 154 12.38 9.35 10.85
CA ILE A 154 13.77 9.20 11.31
C ILE A 154 13.82 8.71 12.75
N TYR A 155 14.67 7.73 13.04
CA TYR A 155 14.82 7.12 14.36
C TYR A 155 16.29 7.08 14.82
N CYS A 156 16.56 7.40 16.09
CA CYS A 156 17.86 7.22 16.72
C CYS A 156 17.83 6.05 17.71
N PRO A 157 18.52 4.93 17.44
CA PRO A 157 18.49 3.75 18.30
C PRO A 157 19.20 3.97 19.65
N VAL A 158 20.17 4.90 19.70
CA VAL A 158 20.91 5.21 20.93
C VAL A 158 20.05 6.01 21.91
N THR A 159 19.48 7.13 21.47
CA THR A 159 18.71 8.05 22.33
C THR A 159 17.21 7.75 22.35
N ASP A 160 16.76 6.78 21.56
CA ASP A 160 15.33 6.48 21.34
C ASP A 160 14.53 7.68 20.81
N ARG A 161 15.17 8.66 20.17
CA ARG A 161 14.46 9.80 19.55
C ARG A 161 13.79 9.35 18.25
N LEU A 162 12.54 9.78 18.07
CA LEU A 162 11.73 9.50 16.89
C LEU A 162 11.19 10.82 16.33
N GLY A 163 11.22 10.95 15.01
CA GLY A 163 10.77 12.14 14.31
C GLY A 163 10.12 11.82 12.98
N GLN A 164 9.31 12.74 12.49
CA GLN A 164 8.48 12.56 11.30
C GLN A 164 8.54 13.79 10.39
N PHE A 165 8.73 13.57 9.09
CA PHE A 165 8.76 14.64 8.07
C PHE A 165 7.44 14.78 7.31
N GLY A 166 6.52 13.83 7.44
CA GLY A 166 5.17 13.92 6.91
C GLY A 166 4.39 12.62 7.07
N PRO A 167 3.20 12.50 6.50
CA PRO A 167 2.24 11.50 6.93
C PRO A 167 2.56 10.08 6.41
N LEU A 168 2.33 9.05 7.24
CA LEU A 168 2.63 7.65 6.93
C LEU A 168 1.78 7.05 5.79
N ASN A 169 0.64 7.67 5.49
CA ASN A 169 -0.28 7.24 4.43
C ASN A 169 -0.03 7.93 3.08
N LEU A 170 1.01 8.76 2.96
CA LEU A 170 1.51 9.29 1.69
C LEU A 170 2.92 8.75 1.41
N SER A 171 3.39 8.93 0.18
CA SER A 171 4.76 8.59 -0.21
C SER A 171 5.78 9.55 0.41
N ALA A 172 7.06 9.17 0.34
CA ALA A 172 8.20 10.01 0.71
C ALA A 172 9.31 9.96 -0.36
N ARG A 173 10.45 10.61 -0.12
CA ARG A 173 11.48 10.89 -1.15
C ARG A 173 12.78 10.09 -0.97
N ALA A 174 12.89 9.25 0.07
CA ALA A 174 14.12 8.50 0.36
C ALA A 174 14.40 7.34 -0.64
N LEU A 175 13.39 6.90 -1.40
CA LEU A 175 13.54 5.94 -2.49
C LEU A 175 13.56 6.61 -3.86
N LYS A 176 14.50 6.16 -4.71
CA LYS A 176 14.60 6.59 -6.11
C LYS A 176 13.55 5.89 -6.97
N ASN A 177 12.97 6.61 -7.93
CA ASN A 177 12.20 5.98 -9.00
C ASN A 177 13.16 5.21 -9.92
N ASP A 178 12.80 3.99 -10.27
CA ASP A 178 13.71 3.09 -11.03
C ASP A 178 13.63 3.29 -12.55
N GLY A 179 13.04 4.38 -13.01
CA GLY A 179 12.76 4.68 -14.42
C GLY A 179 11.57 3.91 -15.02
N THR A 180 11.05 2.88 -14.34
CA THR A 180 9.90 2.09 -14.80
C THR A 180 8.67 2.28 -13.94
N LYS A 181 8.86 2.46 -12.63
CA LYS A 181 7.81 2.75 -11.65
C LYS A 181 8.34 3.67 -10.56
N ARG A 182 7.42 4.41 -9.95
CA ARG A 182 7.70 5.21 -8.76
C ARG A 182 7.71 4.30 -7.53
N THR A 183 8.86 3.67 -7.27
CA THR A 183 9.01 2.66 -6.20
C THR A 183 8.59 3.20 -4.83
N ASN A 184 8.78 4.49 -4.57
CA ASN A 184 8.35 5.19 -3.37
C ASN A 184 6.82 5.30 -3.21
N ARG A 185 6.04 4.99 -4.25
CA ARG A 185 4.57 5.11 -4.31
C ARG A 185 3.85 3.78 -4.55
N ILE A 186 4.53 2.64 -4.44
CA ILE A 186 3.91 1.33 -4.63
C ILE A 186 3.37 0.81 -3.27
N GLY A 187 2.12 0.34 -3.26
CA GLY A 187 1.43 -0.26 -2.12
C GLY A 187 0.35 0.64 -1.50
N LYS A 188 -0.49 0.03 -0.66
CA LYS A 188 -1.43 0.75 0.22
C LYS A 188 -0.75 1.86 1.02
N VAL A 189 0.45 1.56 1.53
CA VAL A 189 1.42 2.52 2.06
C VAL A 189 2.83 2.01 1.75
N CYS A 190 3.79 2.94 1.61
CA CYS A 190 5.22 2.66 1.52
C CYS A 190 5.94 3.56 2.54
N ILE A 191 5.99 3.09 3.78
CA ILE A 191 6.60 3.84 4.89
C ILE A 191 8.12 3.69 4.77
N GLN A 192 8.83 4.77 4.52
CA GLN A 192 10.29 4.86 4.46
C GLN A 192 10.80 5.37 5.81
N ILE A 193 11.75 4.64 6.39
CA ILE A 193 12.31 4.89 7.72
C ILE A 193 13.82 5.02 7.60
N GLU A 194 14.35 6.17 8.00
CA GLU A 194 15.78 6.35 8.24
C GLU A 194 16.14 6.02 9.68
N VAL A 195 17.15 5.18 9.89
CA VAL A 195 17.70 4.90 11.21
C VAL A 195 19.12 5.46 11.28
N LEU A 196 19.40 6.27 12.31
CA LEU A 196 20.77 6.73 12.56
C LEU A 196 21.69 5.54 12.80
N GLY A 197 22.67 5.38 11.92
CA GLY A 197 23.59 4.26 11.94
C GLY A 197 24.25 4.05 10.59
N ARG A 198 24.97 2.94 10.47
CA ARG A 198 25.69 2.54 9.26
C ARG A 198 25.38 1.10 8.93
N ALA A 199 25.20 0.78 7.66
CA ALA A 199 24.97 -0.58 7.21
C ALA A 199 26.11 -1.55 7.60
N GLN A 200 27.36 -1.05 7.62
CA GLN A 200 28.53 -1.82 8.06
C GLN A 200 28.52 -2.19 9.55
N ALA A 201 27.74 -1.47 10.35
CA ALA A 201 27.59 -1.71 11.78
C ALA A 201 26.09 -1.72 12.13
N PRO A 202 25.37 -2.81 11.81
CA PRO A 202 23.93 -2.89 11.98
C PRO A 202 23.50 -2.50 13.39
N TRP A 203 22.62 -1.51 13.47
CA TRP A 203 22.23 -0.85 14.72
C TRP A 203 21.50 -1.78 15.69
N THR A 204 21.00 -2.93 15.23
CA THR A 204 20.33 -3.93 16.05
C THR A 204 21.30 -4.72 16.93
N LYS A 205 22.62 -4.64 16.70
CA LYS A 205 23.61 -5.33 17.52
C LYS A 205 23.64 -4.74 18.94
N GLY A 206 23.20 -5.52 19.92
CA GLY A 206 23.09 -5.08 21.33
C GLY A 206 21.93 -4.12 21.59
N PHE A 207 20.98 -4.00 20.65
CA PHE A 207 19.79 -3.18 20.81
C PHE A 207 18.70 -3.96 21.57
N ASP A 208 18.20 -3.41 22.67
CA ASP A 208 17.04 -3.95 23.38
C ASP A 208 15.75 -3.20 22.98
N PRO A 209 14.87 -3.79 22.15
CA PRO A 209 13.61 -3.13 21.75
C PRO A 209 12.64 -2.93 22.93
N LYS A 210 12.79 -3.68 24.03
CA LYS A 210 11.91 -3.53 25.21
C LYS A 210 12.19 -2.24 25.98
N ALA A 211 13.44 -1.80 25.98
CA ALA A 211 13.88 -0.56 26.61
C ALA A 211 13.63 0.71 25.77
N LYS A 212 12.97 0.58 24.61
CA LYS A 212 12.87 1.63 23.58
C LYS A 212 11.40 1.97 23.28
N PRO A 213 10.73 2.77 24.13
CA PRO A 213 9.30 3.08 23.97
C PRO A 213 8.97 3.76 22.63
N ASN A 214 9.84 4.61 22.08
CA ASN A 214 9.57 5.24 20.78
C ASN A 214 9.78 4.26 19.61
N PHE A 215 10.74 3.33 19.71
CA PHE A 215 10.81 2.22 18.77
C PHE A 215 9.52 1.38 18.77
N GLN A 216 8.98 1.10 19.95
CA GLN A 216 7.70 0.38 20.08
C GLN A 216 6.53 1.18 19.46
N ARG A 217 6.49 2.51 19.64
CA ARG A 217 5.51 3.38 18.97
C ARG A 217 5.61 3.31 17.44
N LEU A 218 6.84 3.36 16.90
CA LEU A 218 7.07 3.21 15.47
C LEU A 218 6.53 1.88 14.94
N LEU A 219 6.87 0.76 15.58
CA LEU A 219 6.38 -0.55 15.16
C LEU A 219 4.86 -0.68 15.29
N THR A 220 4.26 -0.10 16.33
CA THR A 220 2.79 -0.06 16.48
C THR A 220 2.13 0.71 15.33
N ALA A 221 2.68 1.86 14.94
CA ALA A 221 2.17 2.63 13.81
C ALA A 221 2.30 1.88 12.47
N ILE A 222 3.45 1.25 12.22
CA ILE A 222 3.69 0.40 11.04
C ILE A 222 2.65 -0.73 10.97
N ARG A 223 2.46 -1.46 12.09
CA ARG A 223 1.49 -2.55 12.17
C ARG A 223 0.05 -2.09 12.00
N ALA A 224 -0.29 -0.89 12.50
CA ALA A 224 -1.61 -0.33 12.33
C ALA A 224 -1.98 -0.29 10.85
N HIS A 225 -1.08 0.14 9.96
CA HIS A 225 -1.28 0.14 8.50
C HIS A 225 -1.46 -1.23 7.84
N GLY A 226 -1.42 -2.32 8.61
CA GLY A 226 -1.55 -3.70 8.12
C GLY A 226 -0.29 -4.24 7.47
N ILE A 227 0.87 -3.65 7.76
CA ILE A 227 2.17 -4.16 7.29
C ILE A 227 2.48 -5.45 8.08
N PRO A 228 2.62 -6.61 7.40
CA PRO A 228 2.88 -7.87 8.08
C PRO A 228 4.32 -7.93 8.61
N ASP A 229 4.51 -8.59 9.75
CA ASP A 229 5.80 -8.81 10.39
C ASP A 229 6.64 -9.89 9.68
N VAL A 230 6.91 -9.68 8.40
CA VAL A 230 7.66 -10.60 7.53
C VAL A 230 8.65 -9.83 6.66
N TRP A 231 9.74 -10.50 6.27
CA TRP A 231 10.71 -10.01 5.30
C TRP A 231 10.59 -10.82 4.01
N PRO A 232 9.85 -10.34 2.99
CA PRO A 232 9.53 -11.17 1.81
C PRO A 232 10.74 -11.60 0.97
N VAL A 233 11.84 -10.86 1.05
CA VAL A 233 13.13 -11.15 0.38
C VAL A 233 14.13 -11.78 1.36
N GLY A 234 13.70 -12.11 2.58
CA GLY A 234 14.59 -12.56 3.66
C GLY A 234 15.36 -11.40 4.30
N ALA A 235 16.36 -11.77 5.11
CA ALA A 235 17.17 -10.79 5.83
C ALA A 235 17.96 -9.88 4.88
N PRO A 236 18.09 -8.57 5.19
CA PRO A 236 18.98 -7.69 4.44
C PRO A 236 20.44 -8.19 4.43
N PRO A 237 21.20 -7.90 3.37
CA PRO A 237 22.53 -8.45 3.15
C PRO A 237 23.54 -7.92 4.18
N ALA A 238 24.49 -8.77 4.58
CA ALA A 238 25.54 -8.41 5.53
C ALA A 238 26.64 -7.52 4.95
N THR A 239 26.77 -7.46 3.62
CA THR A 239 27.78 -6.64 2.94
C THR A 239 27.22 -6.08 1.63
N ALA A 240 27.83 -5.01 1.13
CA ALA A 240 27.48 -4.44 -0.17
C ALA A 240 27.61 -5.45 -1.32
N ALA A 241 28.60 -6.34 -1.27
CA ALA A 241 28.81 -7.37 -2.31
C ALA A 241 27.67 -8.41 -2.37
N LEU A 242 26.95 -8.62 -1.26
CA LEU A 242 25.81 -9.53 -1.19
C LEU A 242 24.47 -8.85 -1.53
N ALA A 243 24.46 -7.53 -1.76
CA ALA A 243 23.26 -6.77 -2.06
C ALA A 243 22.86 -6.84 -3.54
N THR A 244 22.70 -8.07 -4.06
CA THR A 244 22.41 -8.34 -5.47
C THR A 244 20.94 -8.65 -5.74
N GLU A 245 20.19 -9.14 -4.75
CA GLU A 245 18.80 -9.57 -4.92
C GLU A 245 17.81 -8.41 -4.74
N ARG A 246 17.18 -8.00 -5.85
CA ARG A 246 16.15 -6.93 -5.89
C ARG A 246 14.91 -7.37 -6.69
N PRO A 247 14.16 -8.38 -6.21
CA PRO A 247 13.11 -9.03 -6.99
C PRO A 247 11.87 -8.14 -7.14
N ARG A 248 11.67 -7.55 -8.33
CA ARG A 248 10.49 -6.71 -8.65
C ARG A 248 9.16 -7.39 -8.36
N THR A 249 9.02 -8.65 -8.76
CA THR A 249 7.78 -9.41 -8.54
C THR A 249 7.45 -9.53 -7.05
N THR A 250 8.45 -9.72 -6.19
CA THR A 250 8.23 -9.77 -4.74
C THR A 250 7.85 -8.39 -4.21
N TRP A 251 8.60 -7.35 -4.58
CA TRP A 251 8.35 -5.97 -4.16
C TRP A 251 6.92 -5.48 -4.49
N GLU A 252 6.39 -5.86 -5.65
CA GLU A 252 5.05 -5.45 -6.09
C GLU A 252 3.93 -6.27 -5.44
N ASN A 253 4.16 -7.56 -5.18
CA ASN A 253 3.09 -8.49 -4.79
C ASN A 253 3.08 -8.89 -3.31
N LYS A 254 4.09 -8.51 -2.52
CA LYS A 254 4.22 -8.91 -1.11
C LYS A 254 4.33 -7.70 -0.20
N GLY A 255 3.45 -7.64 0.79
CA GLY A 255 3.58 -6.68 1.88
C GLY A 255 4.60 -7.18 2.91
N GLY A 256 5.20 -6.26 3.63
CA GLY A 256 6.15 -6.58 4.69
C GLY A 256 7.26 -5.55 4.83
N HIS A 257 8.36 -5.98 5.43
CA HIS A 257 9.55 -5.20 5.68
C HIS A 257 10.60 -5.47 4.60
N TYR A 258 11.26 -4.40 4.16
CA TYR A 258 12.30 -4.43 3.14
C TYR A 258 13.44 -3.51 3.56
N GLY A 259 14.67 -3.88 3.19
CA GLY A 259 15.81 -2.97 3.23
C GLY A 259 15.89 -2.19 1.92
N HIS A 260 16.50 -1.02 1.94
CA HIS A 260 16.84 -0.29 0.71
C HIS A 260 17.55 -1.19 -0.31
N SER A 261 18.48 -2.02 0.17
CA SER A 261 19.20 -3.07 -0.56
C SER A 261 18.34 -4.00 -1.41
N GLN A 262 17.08 -4.23 -1.04
CA GLN A 262 16.21 -5.25 -1.61
C GLN A 262 15.20 -4.69 -2.63
N ILE A 263 15.24 -3.37 -2.89
CA ILE A 263 14.25 -2.69 -3.73
C ILE A 263 14.78 -2.53 -5.16
N PRO A 264 13.95 -2.81 -6.19
CA PRO A 264 14.32 -2.59 -7.59
C PRO A 264 14.82 -1.17 -7.88
N GLY A 265 15.89 -1.08 -8.68
CA GLY A 265 16.46 0.17 -9.17
C GLY A 265 17.10 1.08 -8.13
N GLN A 266 17.21 0.64 -6.88
CA GLN A 266 18.05 1.30 -5.90
C GLN A 266 19.54 0.98 -6.14
N ASP A 267 20.46 1.69 -5.51
CA ASP A 267 21.91 1.51 -5.65
C ASP A 267 22.65 1.37 -4.32
N HIS A 268 21.96 1.55 -3.19
CA HIS A 268 22.55 1.37 -1.86
C HIS A 268 22.22 0.00 -1.25
N TRP A 269 23.01 -0.40 -0.25
CA TRP A 269 22.95 -1.72 0.39
C TRP A 269 22.47 -1.67 1.85
N ASP A 270 22.12 -0.49 2.34
CA ASP A 270 21.53 -0.28 3.65
C ASP A 270 20.21 -1.07 3.81
N PRO A 271 19.81 -1.44 5.05
CA PRO A 271 20.37 -1.05 6.35
C PRO A 271 21.52 -1.95 6.85
N GLY A 272 22.09 -2.80 5.99
CA GLY A 272 22.99 -3.89 6.39
C GLY A 272 22.25 -5.00 7.14
N ALA A 273 22.95 -6.02 7.63
CA ALA A 273 22.36 -7.19 8.30
C ALA A 273 21.78 -6.87 9.69
N ILE A 274 20.69 -6.09 9.69
CA ILE A 274 19.85 -5.87 10.87
C ILE A 274 19.16 -7.16 11.27
N ASP A 275 18.96 -7.33 12.57
CA ASP A 275 18.29 -8.51 13.13
C ASP A 275 16.79 -8.46 12.82
N THR A 276 16.33 -9.35 11.94
CA THR A 276 14.92 -9.45 11.55
C THR A 276 14.02 -9.96 12.69
N GLY A 277 14.61 -10.55 13.73
CA GLY A 277 13.94 -10.89 14.98
C GLY A 277 13.72 -9.70 15.91
N ILE A 278 14.32 -8.54 15.62
CA ILE A 278 14.11 -7.24 16.31
C ILE A 278 13.27 -6.31 15.43
N VAL A 279 13.50 -6.31 14.11
CA VAL A 279 12.78 -5.47 13.16
C VAL A 279 11.95 -6.35 12.23
N PRO A 280 10.62 -6.34 12.32
CA PRO A 280 9.79 -5.70 13.35
C PRO A 280 9.71 -6.49 14.67
N GLY A 281 10.40 -7.63 14.76
CA GLY A 281 10.23 -8.56 15.86
C GLY A 281 9.82 -9.94 15.36
N SER A 282 9.76 -10.92 16.27
CA SER A 282 8.90 -12.09 16.03
C SER A 282 7.47 -11.61 15.76
N PRO A 283 6.72 -12.26 14.85
CA PRO A 283 5.32 -11.95 14.63
C PRO A 283 4.64 -11.94 15.98
N ARG A 284 4.17 -10.77 16.42
CA ARG A 284 3.47 -10.67 17.68
C ARG A 284 2.22 -11.53 17.48
N SER A 285 2.09 -12.63 18.22
CA SER A 285 0.76 -13.20 18.46
C SER A 285 -0.06 -12.03 18.96
N ALA A 286 -1.12 -11.67 18.26
CA ALA A 286 -1.96 -10.56 18.64
C ALA A 286 -2.65 -10.93 19.97
N ASP A 287 -1.97 -10.63 21.08
CA ASP A 287 -2.58 -10.04 22.27
C ASP A 287 -1.55 -9.65 23.33
N GLY A 288 -1.83 -8.52 23.97
CA GLY A 288 -1.08 -7.99 25.09
C GLY A 288 -1.67 -6.67 25.58
N GLY A 289 -2.91 -6.71 26.09
CA GLY A 289 -3.56 -5.57 26.74
C GLY A 289 -4.90 -5.93 27.40
N ALA A 290 -4.84 -6.32 28.68
CA ALA A 290 -5.92 -6.52 29.67
C ALA A 290 -6.94 -7.67 29.44
N SER A 291 -7.01 -8.58 30.42
CA SER A 291 -8.04 -9.63 30.52
C SER A 291 -9.44 -9.03 30.61
N PRO A 292 -10.41 -9.70 29.96
CA PRO A 292 -11.44 -10.35 30.75
C PRO A 292 -11.45 -11.85 30.46
N ASP A 293 -11.62 -12.64 31.50
CA ASP A 293 -12.02 -14.04 31.39
C ASP A 293 -13.35 -14.12 30.59
N THR A 294 -13.46 -15.07 29.62
CA THR A 294 -14.70 -15.79 29.25
C THR A 294 -14.55 -16.71 28.02
N GLY A 295 -14.45 -18.02 28.27
CA GLY A 295 -15.20 -19.08 27.55
C GLY A 295 -14.74 -19.55 26.16
N SER A 296 -14.04 -20.68 26.09
CA SER A 296 -13.96 -21.49 24.86
C SER A 296 -15.33 -22.10 24.51
N GLY A 297 -15.90 -21.77 23.35
CA GLY A 297 -17.13 -22.41 22.89
C GLY A 297 -16.96 -23.91 22.66
N THR A 298 -17.96 -24.71 23.03
CA THR A 298 -18.02 -26.15 22.74
C THR A 298 -19.29 -26.51 22.00
N TYR A 299 -19.20 -27.47 21.09
CA TYR A 299 -20.31 -27.98 20.28
C TYR A 299 -20.60 -29.44 20.62
N THR A 300 -21.86 -29.80 20.83
CA THR A 300 -22.27 -31.20 21.02
C THR A 300 -22.80 -31.76 19.71
N VAL A 301 -22.16 -32.79 19.17
CA VAL A 301 -22.49 -33.44 17.90
C VAL A 301 -23.93 -33.95 17.93
N ARG A 302 -24.71 -33.68 16.88
CA ARG A 302 -26.10 -34.12 16.71
C ARG A 302 -26.21 -35.19 15.62
N ALA A 303 -27.33 -35.90 15.61
CA ALA A 303 -27.59 -36.91 14.58
C ALA A 303 -27.60 -36.26 13.18
N GLY A 304 -26.75 -36.77 12.28
CA GLY A 304 -26.57 -36.25 10.91
C GLY A 304 -25.42 -35.25 10.74
N ASP A 305 -24.71 -34.88 11.80
CA ASP A 305 -23.52 -34.04 11.68
C ASP A 305 -22.31 -34.80 11.14
N THR A 306 -21.47 -34.09 10.39
CA THR A 306 -20.11 -34.52 10.04
C THR A 306 -19.12 -33.46 10.53
N LEU A 307 -17.85 -33.82 10.76
CA LEU A 307 -16.85 -32.81 11.12
C LEU A 307 -16.70 -31.72 10.05
N THR A 308 -16.97 -32.05 8.78
CA THR A 308 -16.99 -31.09 7.66
C THR A 308 -18.13 -30.08 7.79
N SER A 309 -19.35 -30.54 8.08
CA SER A 309 -20.50 -29.62 8.24
C SER A 309 -20.38 -28.77 9.50
N ILE A 310 -19.86 -29.34 10.61
CA ILE A 310 -19.59 -28.60 11.84
C ILE A 310 -18.49 -27.56 11.62
N ALA A 311 -17.39 -27.93 10.95
CA ALA A 311 -16.30 -27.00 10.65
C ALA A 311 -16.78 -25.81 9.81
N ALA A 312 -17.58 -26.06 8.77
CA ALA A 312 -18.14 -25.02 7.94
C ALA A 312 -19.09 -24.09 8.73
N ALA A 313 -20.00 -24.67 9.54
CA ALA A 313 -20.96 -23.91 10.33
C ALA A 313 -20.28 -23.01 11.38
N HIS A 314 -19.17 -23.48 11.95
CA HIS A 314 -18.42 -22.77 13.00
C HIS A 314 -17.18 -22.06 12.48
N ARG A 315 -17.08 -21.87 11.16
CA ARG A 315 -16.00 -21.12 10.49
C ARG A 315 -14.59 -21.59 10.89
N THR A 316 -14.43 -22.89 11.01
CA THR A 316 -13.16 -23.57 11.29
C THR A 316 -12.90 -24.65 10.23
N THR A 317 -11.91 -25.53 10.45
CA THR A 317 -11.58 -26.63 9.54
C THR A 317 -11.70 -27.98 10.24
N VAL A 318 -11.91 -29.04 9.44
CA VAL A 318 -11.91 -30.42 9.94
C VAL A 318 -10.60 -30.74 10.65
N ALA A 319 -9.46 -30.34 10.07
CA ALA A 319 -8.14 -30.54 10.66
C ALA A 319 -7.98 -29.81 12.01
N ALA A 320 -8.51 -28.59 12.15
CA ALA A 320 -8.49 -27.86 13.41
C ALA A 320 -9.37 -28.53 14.46
N LEU A 321 -10.56 -29.03 14.09
CA LEU A 321 -11.42 -29.78 15.00
C LEU A 321 -10.78 -31.11 15.42
N LEU A 322 -10.19 -31.86 14.48
CA LEU A 322 -9.47 -33.10 14.75
C LEU A 322 -8.32 -32.90 15.74
N SER A 323 -7.44 -31.93 15.43
CA SER A 323 -6.28 -31.61 16.25
C SER A 323 -6.67 -31.11 17.64
N LEU A 324 -7.63 -30.17 17.73
CA LEU A 324 -8.05 -29.57 19.00
C LEU A 324 -8.75 -30.57 19.93
N ASN A 325 -9.41 -31.58 19.34
CA ASN A 325 -10.16 -32.59 20.09
C ASN A 325 -9.43 -33.94 20.19
N GLY A 326 -8.20 -34.04 19.66
CA GLY A 326 -7.41 -35.28 19.69
C GLY A 326 -8.02 -36.43 18.89
N ILE A 327 -8.84 -36.13 17.89
CA ILE A 327 -9.52 -37.12 17.04
C ILE A 327 -8.61 -37.42 15.85
N LYS A 328 -8.40 -38.69 15.54
CA LYS A 328 -7.46 -39.12 14.49
C LYS A 328 -8.12 -39.30 13.13
N ASN A 329 -9.38 -39.74 13.10
CA ASN A 329 -10.14 -39.91 11.87
C ASN A 329 -11.42 -39.07 11.89
N ALA A 330 -11.75 -38.43 10.77
CA ALA A 330 -12.87 -37.50 10.67
C ALA A 330 -14.25 -38.17 10.83
N ASP A 331 -14.31 -39.48 10.59
CA ASP A 331 -15.53 -40.27 10.69
C ASP A 331 -15.75 -40.86 12.09
N ASP A 332 -14.81 -40.66 13.03
CA ASP A 332 -14.85 -41.24 14.38
C ASP A 332 -15.65 -40.37 15.39
N ILE A 333 -16.48 -39.42 14.91
CA ILE A 333 -17.35 -38.63 15.79
C ILE A 333 -18.69 -39.32 16.05
N THR A 334 -19.15 -39.30 17.30
CA THR A 334 -20.43 -39.89 17.71
C THR A 334 -21.43 -38.84 18.16
N VAL A 335 -22.73 -39.07 17.91
CA VAL A 335 -23.81 -38.21 18.40
C VAL A 335 -23.74 -38.08 19.94
N GLY A 336 -23.82 -36.85 20.44
CA GLY A 336 -23.65 -36.52 21.86
C GLY A 336 -22.21 -36.20 22.27
N GLN A 337 -21.22 -36.43 21.40
CA GLN A 337 -19.83 -36.08 21.69
C GLN A 337 -19.64 -34.57 21.75
N ARG A 338 -18.95 -34.09 22.78
CA ARG A 338 -18.67 -32.66 22.95
C ARG A 338 -17.32 -32.29 22.35
N LEU A 339 -17.34 -31.51 21.28
CA LEU A 339 -16.18 -30.95 20.61
C LEU A 339 -15.89 -29.56 21.14
N ARG A 340 -14.62 -29.29 21.41
CA ARG A 340 -14.07 -27.96 21.61
C ARG A 340 -13.99 -27.28 20.25
N LEU A 341 -14.56 -26.08 20.16
CA LEU A 341 -14.44 -25.25 18.98
C LEU A 341 -13.28 -24.27 19.18
N PRO A 342 -12.45 -24.04 18.15
CA PRO A 342 -11.44 -22.99 18.24
C PRO A 342 -12.13 -21.62 18.35
N THR A 343 -11.63 -20.78 19.24
CA THR A 343 -12.10 -19.39 19.37
C THR A 343 -11.71 -18.62 18.12
N THR A 344 -12.65 -17.87 17.55
CA THR A 344 -12.46 -17.11 16.31
C THR A 344 -11.48 -15.96 16.50
N GLY A 345 -10.20 -16.24 16.32
CA GLY A 345 -9.21 -15.26 15.85
C GLY A 345 -9.12 -15.29 14.32
N PRO A 346 -8.78 -14.17 13.65
CA PRO A 346 -8.72 -14.12 12.20
C PRO A 346 -7.75 -15.17 11.68
N ALA A 347 -8.24 -15.98 10.74
CA ALA A 347 -7.46 -16.99 10.05
C ALA A 347 -6.18 -16.36 9.46
N ASN A 348 -5.03 -17.02 9.68
CA ASN A 348 -3.83 -16.78 8.88
C ASN A 348 -4.19 -16.90 7.38
N PRO A 349 -3.77 -15.95 6.51
CA PRO A 349 -3.89 -16.16 5.08
C PRO A 349 -2.86 -17.21 4.64
N THR A 350 -3.31 -18.47 4.53
CA THR A 350 -2.67 -19.43 3.64
C THR A 350 -2.68 -18.88 2.21
N ALA A 351 -1.63 -19.22 1.43
CA ALA A 351 -1.45 -18.81 0.05
C ALA A 351 -2.78 -18.84 -0.76
N PRO A 352 -3.02 -17.87 -1.66
CA PRO A 352 -4.28 -17.81 -2.38
C PRO A 352 -4.50 -19.11 -3.15
N LEU A 353 -5.60 -19.81 -2.81
CA LEU A 353 -6.04 -21.06 -3.44
C LEU A 353 -6.47 -20.87 -4.90
N TYR A 354 -6.61 -19.61 -5.34
CA TYR A 354 -7.14 -19.23 -6.63
C TYR A 354 -6.21 -18.24 -7.33
N GLU A 355 -6.21 -18.26 -8.66
CA GLU A 355 -5.44 -17.37 -9.51
C GLU A 355 -5.78 -15.89 -9.24
N PRO A 356 -4.79 -14.99 -9.14
CA PRO A 356 -5.04 -13.56 -9.08
C PRO A 356 -5.70 -13.09 -10.39
N PHE A 357 -6.49 -12.02 -10.30
CA PHE A 357 -7.16 -11.46 -11.47
C PHE A 357 -6.12 -10.89 -12.46
N PRO A 358 -6.06 -11.39 -13.71
CA PRO A 358 -5.04 -10.96 -14.66
C PRO A 358 -5.33 -9.58 -15.30
N GLY A 359 -6.42 -8.92 -14.91
CA GLY A 359 -6.89 -7.64 -15.46
C GLY A 359 -7.91 -7.83 -16.58
N THR A 360 -8.86 -6.89 -16.72
CA THR A 360 -9.94 -6.98 -17.71
C THR A 360 -9.40 -7.00 -19.14
N ALA A 361 -8.37 -6.19 -19.41
CA ALA A 361 -7.70 -6.12 -20.72
C ALA A 361 -7.01 -7.43 -21.12
N PHE A 362 -6.86 -8.40 -20.21
CA PHE A 362 -6.33 -9.72 -20.53
C PHE A 362 -7.25 -10.49 -21.48
N PHE A 363 -8.58 -10.28 -21.38
CA PHE A 363 -9.59 -11.03 -22.12
C PHE A 363 -9.97 -10.29 -23.40
N HIS A 364 -9.27 -10.60 -24.49
CA HIS A 364 -9.53 -10.03 -25.80
C HIS A 364 -9.43 -11.11 -26.90
N PRO A 365 -10.11 -10.91 -28.05
CA PRO A 365 -10.04 -11.85 -29.17
C PRO A 365 -8.60 -12.19 -29.55
N GLY A 366 -8.34 -13.47 -29.79
CA GLY A 366 -7.02 -13.98 -30.20
C GLY A 366 -6.02 -14.18 -29.06
N ARG A 367 -6.32 -13.79 -27.81
CA ARG A 367 -5.47 -14.09 -26.66
C ARG A 367 -5.34 -15.59 -26.45
N ARG A 368 -4.13 -16.10 -26.21
CA ARG A 368 -3.90 -17.50 -25.80
C ARG A 368 -3.22 -17.57 -24.42
N SER A 369 -3.71 -18.43 -23.53
CA SER A 369 -3.12 -18.70 -22.21
C SER A 369 -3.73 -19.95 -21.54
N PRO A 370 -2.95 -20.73 -20.77
CA PRO A 370 -3.49 -21.75 -19.86
C PRO A 370 -4.55 -21.22 -18.89
N LEU A 371 -4.47 -19.93 -18.55
CA LEU A 371 -5.42 -19.26 -17.66
C LEU A 371 -6.82 -19.12 -18.29
N VAL A 372 -6.89 -18.99 -19.61
CA VAL A 372 -8.18 -19.03 -20.35
C VAL A 372 -8.77 -20.43 -20.27
N THR A 373 -7.94 -21.47 -20.42
CA THR A 373 -8.40 -22.86 -20.27
C THR A 373 -8.92 -23.14 -18.87
N ALA A 374 -8.24 -22.63 -17.84
CA ALA A 374 -8.65 -22.76 -16.44
C ALA A 374 -9.99 -22.08 -16.17
N LEU A 375 -10.19 -20.86 -16.69
CA LEU A 375 -11.46 -20.15 -16.63
C LEU A 375 -12.58 -20.93 -17.32
N GLY A 376 -12.34 -21.42 -18.53
CA GLY A 376 -13.35 -22.16 -19.27
C GLY A 376 -13.74 -23.47 -18.60
N ARG A 377 -12.78 -24.21 -18.02
CA ARG A 377 -13.05 -25.42 -17.21
C ARG A 377 -13.88 -25.08 -15.99
N ARG A 378 -13.56 -23.98 -15.31
CA ARG A 378 -14.29 -23.55 -14.12
C ARG A 378 -15.73 -23.15 -14.43
N LEU A 379 -15.96 -22.49 -15.57
CA LEU A 379 -17.32 -22.20 -16.05
C LEU A 379 -18.12 -23.49 -16.28
N VAL A 380 -17.51 -24.50 -16.91
CA VAL A 380 -18.14 -25.82 -17.11
C VAL A 380 -18.49 -26.48 -15.78
N GLU A 381 -17.57 -26.52 -14.81
CA GLU A 381 -17.82 -27.07 -13.46
C GLU A 381 -18.99 -26.36 -12.74
N LEU A 382 -19.14 -25.07 -12.96
CA LEU A 382 -20.21 -24.26 -12.37
C LEU A 382 -21.53 -24.35 -13.16
N GLY A 383 -21.58 -25.14 -14.24
CA GLY A 383 -22.78 -25.34 -15.06
C GLY A 383 -22.95 -24.36 -16.23
N PHE A 384 -21.95 -23.53 -16.52
CA PHE A 384 -21.97 -22.48 -17.54
C PHE A 384 -21.11 -22.83 -18.76
N GLY A 385 -21.21 -24.06 -19.27
CA GLY A 385 -20.38 -24.55 -20.38
C GLY A 385 -21.07 -24.67 -21.74
N LYS A 386 -22.36 -24.30 -21.85
CA LYS A 386 -23.23 -24.66 -22.99
C LYS A 386 -22.77 -24.13 -24.35
N HIS A 387 -21.97 -23.06 -24.39
CA HIS A 387 -21.46 -22.49 -25.64
C HIS A 387 -20.18 -23.18 -26.15
N TYR A 388 -19.61 -24.12 -25.41
CA TYR A 388 -18.47 -24.93 -25.89
C TYR A 388 -18.95 -26.13 -26.71
N THR A 389 -18.45 -26.26 -27.94
CA THR A 389 -18.73 -27.42 -28.82
C THR A 389 -17.71 -28.54 -28.67
N SER A 390 -16.48 -28.23 -28.26
CA SER A 390 -15.38 -29.20 -28.07
C SER A 390 -14.67 -29.03 -26.72
N GLY A 391 -15.31 -28.33 -25.78
CA GLY A 391 -14.74 -27.96 -24.48
C GLY A 391 -13.84 -26.71 -24.54
N PRO A 392 -13.41 -26.20 -23.36
CA PRO A 392 -12.61 -24.99 -23.25
C PRO A 392 -11.15 -25.22 -23.65
N GLY A 393 -10.57 -24.26 -24.39
CA GLY A 393 -9.19 -24.30 -24.88
C GLY A 393 -8.35 -23.10 -24.42
N PRO A 394 -7.09 -22.98 -24.87
CA PRO A 394 -6.21 -21.90 -24.44
C PRO A 394 -6.50 -20.57 -25.12
N ALA A 395 -7.21 -20.54 -26.24
CA ALA A 395 -7.58 -19.31 -26.92
C ALA A 395 -8.84 -18.70 -26.31
N TRP A 396 -8.85 -17.39 -26.08
CA TRP A 396 -10.06 -16.64 -25.72
C TRP A 396 -10.94 -16.51 -26.94
N THR A 397 -12.12 -17.11 -26.87
CA THR A 397 -13.10 -17.18 -27.94
C THR A 397 -14.43 -16.57 -27.54
N GLU A 398 -15.32 -16.44 -28.52
CA GLU A 398 -16.69 -15.99 -28.26
C GLU A 398 -17.47 -16.96 -27.35
N ALA A 399 -17.14 -18.26 -27.36
CA ALA A 399 -17.74 -19.23 -26.44
C ALA A 399 -17.39 -18.92 -24.97
N ASP A 400 -16.15 -18.54 -24.68
CA ASP A 400 -15.72 -18.14 -23.32
C ASP A 400 -16.46 -16.89 -22.86
N ARG A 401 -16.60 -15.89 -23.76
CA ARG A 401 -17.31 -14.64 -23.50
C ARG A 401 -18.78 -14.89 -23.19
N LEU A 402 -19.47 -15.67 -24.02
CA LEU A 402 -20.90 -15.96 -23.84
C LEU A 402 -21.18 -16.79 -22.58
N ASN A 403 -20.34 -17.78 -22.29
CA ASN A 403 -20.44 -18.57 -21.05
C ASN A 403 -20.19 -17.71 -19.79
N THR A 404 -19.23 -16.77 -19.87
CA THR A 404 -18.98 -15.79 -18.81
C THR A 404 -20.17 -14.84 -18.62
N ALA A 405 -20.78 -14.39 -19.72
CA ALA A 405 -21.95 -13.52 -19.66
C ALA A 405 -23.15 -14.20 -18.98
N ASP A 406 -23.38 -15.47 -19.29
CA ASP A 406 -24.44 -16.25 -18.65
C ASP A 406 -24.18 -16.46 -17.15
N PHE A 407 -22.92 -16.70 -16.78
CA PHE A 407 -22.49 -16.76 -15.39
C PHE A 407 -22.74 -15.44 -14.65
N GLN A 408 -22.38 -14.31 -15.25
CA GLN A 408 -22.60 -12.98 -14.68
C GLN A 408 -24.09 -12.69 -14.49
N ARG A 409 -24.94 -12.98 -15.50
CA ARG A 409 -26.40 -12.79 -15.42
C ARG A 409 -27.06 -13.65 -14.35
N SER A 410 -26.51 -14.84 -14.08
CA SER A 410 -27.04 -15.72 -13.03
C SER A 410 -26.88 -15.17 -11.61
N ARG A 411 -26.14 -14.07 -11.42
CA ARG A 411 -25.78 -13.53 -10.11
C ARG A 411 -26.23 -12.08 -9.94
N PRO A 412 -27.09 -11.78 -8.93
CA PRO A 412 -27.57 -10.42 -8.68
C PRO A 412 -26.47 -9.36 -8.50
N GLY A 413 -25.30 -9.75 -7.98
CA GLY A 413 -24.15 -8.86 -7.78
C GLY A 413 -23.21 -8.67 -8.97
N LEU A 414 -23.44 -9.38 -10.08
CA LEU A 414 -22.62 -9.31 -11.30
C LEU A 414 -23.43 -8.90 -12.55
N ALA A 415 -24.73 -8.64 -12.40
CA ALA A 415 -25.60 -8.32 -13.53
C ALA A 415 -25.17 -7.04 -14.29
N GLY A 416 -24.51 -6.08 -13.62
CA GLY A 416 -23.92 -4.89 -14.24
C GLY A 416 -22.65 -5.16 -15.06
N ASP A 417 -22.04 -6.34 -14.87
CA ASP A 417 -20.84 -6.79 -15.59
C ASP A 417 -21.20 -7.82 -16.68
N ALA A 418 -22.47 -7.99 -17.04
CA ALA A 418 -22.97 -9.09 -17.90
C ALA A 418 -22.63 -8.97 -19.40
N ASP A 419 -21.48 -8.37 -19.72
CA ASP A 419 -20.91 -8.21 -21.06
C ASP A 419 -20.06 -9.42 -21.50
N GLY A 420 -19.81 -10.37 -20.59
CA GLY A 420 -19.02 -11.57 -20.83
C GLY A 420 -17.51 -11.39 -20.73
N ILE A 421 -17.04 -10.20 -20.36
CA ILE A 421 -15.64 -9.93 -20.08
C ILE A 421 -15.43 -10.00 -18.55
N PRO A 422 -14.55 -10.88 -18.05
CA PRO A 422 -14.32 -10.97 -16.62
C PRO A 422 -13.73 -9.67 -16.05
N GLY A 423 -14.50 -8.98 -15.21
CA GLY A 423 -14.01 -7.97 -14.27
C GLY A 423 -13.57 -8.60 -12.92
N PRO A 424 -13.01 -7.80 -11.99
CA PRO A 424 -12.51 -8.30 -10.70
C PRO A 424 -13.54 -9.10 -9.90
N ARG A 425 -14.81 -8.64 -9.91
CA ARG A 425 -15.91 -9.32 -9.20
C ARG A 425 -16.28 -10.63 -9.85
N THR A 426 -16.33 -10.67 -11.18
CA THR A 426 -16.57 -11.90 -11.95
C THR A 426 -15.45 -12.91 -11.68
N TRP A 427 -14.18 -12.47 -11.73
CA TRP A 427 -13.02 -13.31 -11.49
C TRP A 427 -12.99 -13.91 -10.07
N ALA A 428 -13.20 -13.08 -9.06
CA ALA A 428 -13.26 -13.53 -7.67
C ALA A 428 -14.40 -14.55 -7.45
N ALA A 429 -15.51 -14.37 -8.16
CA ALA A 429 -16.68 -15.24 -8.04
C ALA A 429 -16.52 -16.57 -8.80
N LEU A 430 -15.65 -16.62 -9.82
CA LEU A 430 -15.28 -17.84 -10.54
C LEU A 430 -14.36 -18.73 -9.71
N LYS A 431 -13.51 -18.15 -8.85
CA LYS A 431 -12.57 -18.89 -7.99
C LYS A 431 -11.73 -19.87 -8.82
N ILE A 432 -11.01 -19.34 -9.81
CA ILE A 432 -10.17 -20.14 -10.72
C ILE A 432 -9.05 -20.79 -9.90
N PRO A 433 -8.93 -22.12 -9.82
CA PRO A 433 -7.85 -22.77 -9.08
C PRO A 433 -6.48 -22.35 -9.60
N LYS A 434 -5.50 -22.25 -8.69
CA LYS A 434 -4.11 -21.94 -9.06
C LYS A 434 -3.56 -23.01 -10.02
N LEU A 435 -2.97 -22.57 -11.13
CA LEU A 435 -2.37 -23.40 -12.18
C LEU A 435 -1.01 -24.00 -11.79
#